data_AF-A0A0J7K135-F1
#
_entry.id   AF-A0A0J7K135-F1
#
_cell.length_a   1.000
_cell.length_b   1.000
_cell.length_c   1.000
_cell.angle_alpha   90.00
_cell.angle_beta   90.00
_cell.angle_gamma   90.00
#
_symmetry.space_group_name_H-M   'P 1'
#
loop_
_entity.id
_entity.type
_entity.pdbx_description
1 polymer ?
#
loop_
_entity_poly.entity_id
_entity_poly.type
_entity_poly.pdbx_seq_one_letter_code
_entity_poly.pdbx_strand_id
1 'polypeptide(L)'
;MELIKCVENNMSKLPRNICLNIRNRDFIRDNPDVIFTRADKGNVTIALNKIDYLEKMNVLLGDTNTYTTINKDLTKKLRKKREFIDEKTYKKLNCTDGVLPRAYGLPKIHKPGCLLRTFGTPMGSPLSPVIADITLQDLETRAVEILPIKLPFYCRYVDDIALAIPSSLFNTVLQTFNSFHPRLQFTMEKGTDGSLNFLDITI
;
A
#
# COMPACT_ATOMS: atom_id res chain seq x y z
N MET A 1 -35.51 21.52 8.50
CA MET A 1 -34.16 21.75 7.91
C MET A 1 -33.54 20.36 7.73
N GLU A 2 -33.78 19.76 6.56
CA GLU A 2 -33.28 18.45 6.18
C GLU A 2 -32.12 18.62 5.19
N LEU A 3 -31.03 17.89 5.42
CA LEU A 3 -29.98 17.68 4.43
C LEU A 3 -29.55 16.21 4.50
N ILE A 4 -30.32 15.37 3.80
CA ILE A 4 -29.89 14.05 3.35
C ILE A 4 -29.24 14.23 1.98
N LYS A 5 -28.08 13.61 1.75
CA LYS A 5 -27.58 13.34 0.40
C LYS A 5 -27.04 11.91 0.32
N CYS A 6 -27.82 11.05 -0.34
CA CYS A 6 -27.44 9.72 -0.83
C CYS A 6 -26.52 9.81 -2.05
N VAL A 7 -25.48 8.96 -2.12
CA VAL A 7 -24.90 8.16 -3.25
C VAL A 7 -23.70 7.44 -2.60
N GLU A 8 -23.50 6.12 -2.52
CA GLU A 8 -24.07 4.89 -3.08
C GLU A 8 -23.99 3.85 -1.92
N ASN A 9 -25.14 3.54 -1.30
CA ASN A 9 -25.43 2.41 -0.40
C ASN A 9 -24.36 1.80 0.54
N ASN A 10 -23.44 2.57 1.17
CA ASN A 10 -22.89 2.26 2.52
C ASN A 10 -21.74 3.18 3.00
N MET A 11 -21.40 4.28 2.33
CA MET A 11 -20.33 5.17 2.80
C MET A 11 -20.71 6.64 2.71
N SER A 12 -20.65 7.35 3.83
CA SER A 12 -20.78 8.81 3.87
C SER A 12 -19.40 9.45 4.10
N LYS A 13 -19.06 10.43 3.25
CA LYS A 13 -17.88 11.30 3.49
C LYS A 13 -18.25 12.28 4.60
N LEU A 14 -17.47 12.28 5.68
CA LEU A 14 -17.75 13.19 6.79
C LEU A 14 -17.06 14.54 6.57
N PRO A 15 -17.76 15.68 6.72
CA PRO A 15 -17.14 17.00 6.70
C PRO A 15 -16.13 17.14 7.85
N ARG A 16 -15.06 17.92 7.63
CA ARG A 16 -13.94 18.09 8.59
C ARG A 16 -14.41 18.46 10.00
N ASN A 17 -15.51 19.18 10.10
CA ASN A 17 -16.10 19.68 11.34
C ASN A 17 -16.65 18.54 12.21
N ILE A 18 -17.23 17.49 11.59
CA ILE A 18 -17.72 16.30 12.30
C ILE A 18 -16.54 15.43 12.77
N CYS A 19 -15.41 15.43 12.04
CA CYS A 19 -14.20 14.72 12.45
C CYS A 19 -13.63 15.23 13.80
N LEU A 20 -13.87 16.50 14.14
CA LEU A 20 -13.52 17.05 15.46
C LEU A 20 -14.41 16.46 16.57
N ASN A 21 -15.70 16.22 16.31
CA ASN A 21 -16.63 15.59 17.26
C ASN A 21 -16.44 14.08 17.37
N ILE A 22 -15.94 13.38 16.33
CA ILE A 22 -15.61 11.94 16.39
C ILE A 22 -14.45 11.66 17.35
N ARG A 23 -13.63 12.67 17.69
CA ARG A 23 -12.64 12.53 18.77
C ARG A 23 -13.29 12.34 20.15
N ASN A 24 -14.57 12.73 20.32
CA ASN A 24 -15.31 12.41 21.53
C ASN A 24 -15.68 10.92 21.51
N ARG A 25 -15.08 10.18 22.45
CA ARG A 25 -15.29 8.72 22.59
C ARG A 25 -16.76 8.34 22.80
N ASP A 26 -17.59 9.26 23.30
CA ASP A 26 -19.00 9.02 23.57
C ASP A 26 -19.79 8.68 22.29
N PHE A 27 -19.57 9.40 21.19
CA PHE A 27 -20.28 9.11 19.94
C PHE A 27 -19.95 7.72 19.37
N ILE A 28 -18.70 7.28 19.53
CA ILE A 28 -18.26 5.94 19.12
C ILE A 28 -18.87 4.88 20.03
N ARG A 29 -19.00 5.15 21.33
CA ARG A 29 -19.66 4.26 22.29
C ARG A 29 -21.15 4.09 21.96
N ASP A 30 -21.80 5.18 21.56
CA ASP A 30 -23.23 5.19 21.28
C ASP A 30 -23.58 4.59 19.90
N ASN A 31 -22.59 4.41 19.02
CA ASN A 31 -22.77 3.85 17.67
C ASN A 31 -21.79 2.69 17.40
N PRO A 32 -21.97 1.52 18.05
CA PRO A 32 -21.02 0.41 17.98
C PRO A 32 -20.97 -0.29 16.61
N ASP A 33 -21.99 -0.08 15.77
CA ASP A 33 -22.12 -0.68 14.44
C ASP A 33 -21.43 0.14 13.34
N VAL A 34 -20.80 1.26 13.68
CA VAL A 34 -20.10 2.12 12.73
C VAL A 34 -18.58 2.09 13.00
N ILE A 35 -17.81 1.84 11.95
CA ILE A 35 -16.35 1.97 11.95
C ILE A 35 -15.97 3.29 11.28
N PHE A 36 -15.13 4.06 11.96
CA PHE A 36 -14.49 5.24 11.39
C PHE A 36 -13.07 4.90 10.95
N THR A 37 -12.76 5.10 9.67
CA THR A 37 -11.43 4.89 9.11
C THR A 37 -11.05 6.00 8.12
N ARG A 38 -9.76 6.14 7.83
CA ARG A 38 -9.29 7.05 6.79
C ARG A 38 -9.42 6.41 5.42
N ALA A 39 -9.70 7.24 4.42
CA ALA A 39 -9.59 6.85 3.02
C ALA A 39 -8.12 6.64 2.63
N ASP A 40 -7.87 5.75 1.66
CA ASP A 40 -6.53 5.53 1.07
C ASP A 40 -5.99 6.81 0.39
N LYS A 41 -6.86 7.62 -0.21
CA LYS A 41 -6.51 8.90 -0.86
C LYS A 41 -7.44 10.04 -0.43
N GLY A 42 -6.90 11.25 -0.40
CA GLY A 42 -7.65 12.50 -0.20
C GLY A 42 -7.77 13.01 1.24
N ASN A 43 -7.10 12.36 2.21
CA ASN A 43 -7.13 12.75 3.63
C ASN A 43 -8.58 12.93 4.18
N VAL A 44 -9.46 11.99 3.83
CA VAL A 44 -10.87 11.99 4.22
C VAL A 44 -11.12 10.91 5.27
N THR A 45 -12.01 11.19 6.23
CA THR A 45 -12.52 10.19 7.19
C THR A 45 -13.87 9.68 6.71
N ILE A 46 -14.08 8.37 6.84
CA ILE A 46 -15.25 7.66 6.34
C ILE A 46 -15.88 6.89 7.49
N ALA A 47 -17.22 6.93 7.55
CA ALA A 47 -18.03 6.00 8.34
C ALA A 47 -18.43 4.80 7.49
N LEU A 48 -18.19 3.60 8.01
CA LEU A 48 -18.53 2.31 7.40
C LEU A 48 -19.43 1.52 8.34
N ASN A 49 -20.36 0.74 7.79
CA ASN A 49 -21.01 -0.31 8.58
C ASN A 49 -19.96 -1.35 8.99
N LYS A 50 -19.93 -1.68 10.28
CA LYS A 50 -18.96 -2.61 10.88
C LYS A 50 -19.08 -4.02 10.34
N ILE A 51 -20.30 -4.51 10.15
CA ILE A 51 -20.57 -5.86 9.65
C ILE A 51 -20.05 -5.98 8.23
N ASP A 52 -20.46 -5.08 7.34
CA ASP A 52 -20.03 -5.08 5.94
C ASP A 52 -18.50 -4.94 5.79
N TYR A 53 -17.87 -4.13 6.65
CA TYR A 53 -16.42 -3.99 6.66
C TYR A 53 -15.73 -5.29 7.07
N LEU A 54 -16.22 -5.95 8.13
CA LEU A 54 -15.66 -7.21 8.60
C LEU A 54 -15.84 -8.33 7.58
N GLU A 55 -16.99 -8.43 6.91
CA GLU A 55 -17.21 -9.39 5.83
C GLU A 55 -16.22 -9.17 4.68
N LYS A 56 -16.06 -7.92 4.21
CA LYS A 56 -15.07 -7.60 3.18
C LYS A 56 -13.64 -7.92 3.62
N MET A 57 -13.28 -7.63 4.87
CA MET A 57 -11.96 -7.98 5.40
C MET A 57 -11.74 -9.49 5.49
N ASN A 58 -12.75 -10.26 5.90
CA ASN A 58 -12.67 -11.72 5.95
C ASN A 58 -12.52 -12.34 4.56
N VAL A 59 -13.26 -11.83 3.57
CA VAL A 59 -13.08 -12.24 2.17
C VAL A 59 -11.66 -11.95 1.69
N LEU A 60 -11.09 -10.79 2.04
CA LEU A 60 -9.73 -10.41 1.66
C LEU A 60 -8.62 -11.21 2.37
N LEU A 61 -8.84 -11.59 3.63
CA LEU A 61 -7.89 -12.35 4.45
C LEU A 61 -8.09 -13.87 4.35
N GLY A 62 -9.16 -14.32 3.71
CA GLY A 62 -9.49 -15.73 3.51
C GLY A 62 -8.67 -16.42 2.42
N ASP A 63 -7.72 -15.74 1.77
CA ASP A 63 -6.84 -16.33 0.75
C ASP A 63 -5.87 -17.35 1.38
N THR A 64 -6.16 -18.63 1.18
CA THR A 64 -5.37 -19.76 1.67
C THR A 64 -4.04 -19.93 0.94
N ASN A 65 -3.83 -19.27 -0.21
CA ASN A 65 -2.53 -19.29 -0.89
C ASN A 65 -1.50 -18.38 -0.19
N THR A 66 -1.95 -17.26 0.38
CA THR A 66 -1.08 -16.26 0.99
C THR A 66 -1.03 -16.40 2.52
N TYR A 67 -2.14 -16.77 3.17
CA TYR A 67 -2.28 -16.76 4.63
C TYR A 67 -2.51 -18.17 5.20
N THR A 68 -1.95 -18.42 6.38
CA THR A 68 -2.23 -19.62 7.17
C THR A 68 -2.83 -19.22 8.51
N THR A 69 -3.89 -19.91 8.92
CA THR A 69 -4.51 -19.67 10.22
C THR A 69 -3.62 -20.22 11.33
N ILE A 70 -3.22 -19.35 12.24
CA ILE A 70 -2.37 -19.72 13.36
C ILE A 70 -3.18 -19.57 14.65
N ASN A 71 -3.37 -20.67 15.37
CA ASN A 71 -4.14 -20.70 16.62
C ASN A 71 -3.25 -20.48 17.87
N LYS A 72 -1.98 -20.12 17.68
CA LYS A 72 -1.01 -19.92 18.77
C LYS A 72 -0.25 -18.61 18.58
N ASP A 73 -0.11 -17.85 19.66
CA ASP A 73 0.69 -16.62 19.63
C ASP A 73 2.18 -16.93 19.35
N LEU A 74 2.67 -16.53 18.17
CA LEU A 74 4.06 -16.68 17.73
C LEU A 74 4.95 -15.49 18.10
N THR A 75 4.39 -14.45 18.72
CA THR A 75 5.08 -13.16 18.97
C THR A 75 6.38 -13.34 19.74
N LYS A 76 6.39 -14.22 20.75
CA LYS A 76 7.59 -14.51 21.55
C LYS A 76 8.71 -15.19 20.74
N LYS A 77 8.36 -15.94 19.69
CA LYS A 77 9.31 -16.63 18.81
C LYS A 77 9.89 -15.67 17.76
N LEU A 78 9.06 -14.81 17.18
CA LEU A 78 9.48 -13.83 16.17
C LEU A 78 10.45 -12.78 16.73
N ARG A 79 10.25 -12.32 17.97
CA ARG A 79 11.15 -11.34 18.64
C ARG A 79 12.58 -11.86 18.90
N LYS A 80 12.80 -13.17 18.77
CA LYS A 80 14.08 -13.82 19.09
C LYS A 80 14.97 -14.12 17.89
N LYS A 81 14.57 -13.81 16.65
CA LYS A 81 15.45 -14.00 15.49
C LYS A 81 16.60 -12.98 15.53
N ARG A 82 17.81 -13.48 15.79
CA ARG A 82 19.06 -12.72 15.99
C ARG A 82 20.09 -12.96 14.89
N GLU A 83 19.73 -13.71 13.84
CA GLU A 83 20.69 -14.31 12.91
C GLU A 83 21.51 -13.30 12.09
N PHE A 84 21.07 -12.03 12.02
CA PHE A 84 21.66 -11.02 11.13
C PHE A 84 22.05 -9.70 11.81
N ILE A 85 21.98 -9.58 13.14
CA ILE A 85 22.19 -8.30 13.84
C ILE A 85 23.12 -8.50 15.05
N ASP A 86 24.11 -7.63 15.22
CA ASP A 86 25.01 -7.64 16.36
C ASP A 86 24.28 -7.32 17.69
N GLU A 87 24.83 -7.78 18.81
CA GLU A 87 24.15 -7.66 20.11
C GLU A 87 23.93 -6.20 20.55
N LYS A 88 24.83 -5.27 20.19
CA LYS A 88 24.70 -3.86 20.55
C LYS A 88 23.58 -3.19 19.76
N THR A 89 23.52 -3.44 18.47
CA THR A 89 22.45 -2.95 17.59
C THR A 89 21.11 -3.58 17.95
N TYR A 90 21.07 -4.88 18.26
CA TYR A 90 19.86 -5.55 18.73
C TYR A 90 19.30 -4.89 19.99
N LYS A 91 20.14 -4.61 21.00
CA LYS A 91 19.69 -3.96 22.24
C LYS A 91 19.15 -2.55 22.00
N LYS A 92 19.68 -1.82 21.02
CA LYS A 92 19.17 -0.50 20.61
C LYS A 92 17.83 -0.58 19.87
N LEU A 93 17.64 -1.60 19.04
CA LEU A 93 16.42 -1.79 18.22
C LEU A 93 15.30 -2.54 18.97
N ASN A 94 15.60 -3.20 20.09
CA ASN A 94 14.65 -4.02 20.81
C ASN A 94 13.60 -3.17 21.55
N CYS A 95 12.43 -3.00 20.93
CA CYS A 95 11.27 -2.42 21.59
C CYS A 95 10.55 -3.47 22.45
N THR A 96 10.48 -3.27 23.76
CA THR A 96 9.75 -4.13 24.71
C THR A 96 8.24 -3.90 24.67
N ASP A 97 7.80 -2.69 24.34
CA ASP A 97 6.38 -2.25 24.38
C ASP A 97 5.73 -2.18 22.99
N GLY A 98 6.18 -3.00 22.04
CA GLY A 98 5.60 -3.04 20.70
C GLY A 98 4.15 -3.53 20.72
N VAL A 99 3.21 -2.65 20.34
CA VAL A 99 1.83 -3.05 20.03
C VAL A 99 1.85 -3.90 18.75
N LEU A 100 1.21 -5.06 18.79
CA LEU A 100 1.13 -5.93 17.62
C LEU A 100 0.44 -5.19 16.45
N PRO A 101 1.04 -5.21 15.25
CA PRO A 101 0.42 -4.62 14.08
C PRO A 101 -0.89 -5.35 13.79
N ARG A 102 -1.97 -4.58 13.61
CA ARG A 102 -3.28 -5.10 13.24
C ARG A 102 -3.50 -4.86 11.75
N ALA A 103 -4.01 -5.85 11.04
CA ALA A 103 -4.44 -5.66 9.66
C ALA A 103 -5.70 -4.79 9.61
N TYR A 104 -5.73 -3.80 8.73
CA TYR A 104 -6.90 -2.98 8.45
C TYR A 104 -6.94 -2.62 6.97
N GLY A 105 -8.14 -2.52 6.41
CA GLY A 105 -8.36 -2.16 5.02
C GLY A 105 -8.64 -0.66 4.89
N LEU A 106 -7.90 0.02 4.01
CA LEU A 106 -8.17 1.42 3.69
C LEU A 106 -9.11 1.51 2.47
N PRO A 107 -10.30 2.12 2.57
CA PRO A 107 -11.25 2.25 1.47
C PRO A 107 -10.74 3.16 0.33
N LYS A 108 -10.81 2.65 -0.90
CA LYS A 108 -10.51 3.40 -2.14
C LYS A 108 -11.76 4.10 -2.68
N ILE A 109 -12.12 5.22 -2.08
CA ILE A 109 -13.31 6.03 -2.41
C ILE A 109 -13.40 6.57 -3.85
N HIS A 110 -12.31 6.50 -4.61
CA HIS A 110 -12.25 6.98 -5.99
C HIS A 110 -12.44 5.83 -7.00
N LYS A 111 -12.65 4.60 -6.54
CA LYS A 111 -12.90 3.43 -7.40
C LYS A 111 -14.33 2.92 -7.21
N PRO A 112 -15.01 2.49 -8.29
CA PRO A 112 -16.33 1.88 -8.17
C PRO A 112 -16.28 0.65 -7.26
N GLY A 113 -17.32 0.46 -6.44
CA GLY A 113 -17.39 -0.62 -5.44
C GLY A 113 -16.58 -0.36 -4.16
N CYS A 114 -15.83 0.74 -4.07
CA CYS A 114 -15.12 1.18 -2.87
C CYS A 114 -14.32 0.07 -2.18
N LEU A 115 -13.44 -0.56 -2.96
CA LEU A 115 -12.61 -1.68 -2.52
C LEU A 115 -11.71 -1.28 -1.33
N LEU A 116 -11.51 -2.22 -0.41
CA LEU A 116 -10.53 -2.08 0.67
C LEU A 116 -9.14 -2.44 0.14
N ARG A 117 -8.16 -1.57 0.40
CA ARG A 117 -6.75 -1.87 0.14
C ARG A 117 -6.19 -2.66 1.30
N THR A 118 -5.92 -3.96 1.07
CA THR A 118 -5.26 -4.85 2.04
C THR A 118 -3.83 -5.20 1.65
N PHE A 119 -3.43 -4.91 0.40
CA PHE A 119 -2.11 -5.21 -0.12
C PHE A 119 -1.28 -3.95 -0.39
N GLY A 120 0.03 -4.08 -0.17
CA GLY A 120 1.00 -3.00 -0.23
C GLY A 120 1.27 -2.36 1.12
N THR A 121 2.25 -1.47 1.15
CA THR A 121 2.60 -0.72 2.36
C THR A 121 1.62 0.45 2.56
N PRO A 122 1.15 0.72 3.79
CA PRO A 122 0.19 1.80 4.02
C PRO A 122 0.86 3.15 3.72
N MET A 123 0.19 4.00 2.93
CA MET A 123 0.71 5.34 2.65
C MET A 123 0.79 6.13 3.96
N GLY A 124 1.95 6.72 4.25
CA GLY A 124 2.21 7.48 5.47
C GLY A 124 2.82 6.70 6.64
N SER A 125 3.04 5.39 6.51
CA SER A 125 3.91 4.69 7.47
C SER A 125 5.38 5.04 7.21
N PRO A 126 6.18 5.33 8.25
CA PRO A 126 7.59 5.68 8.09
C PRO A 126 8.43 4.53 7.52
N LEU A 127 7.94 3.29 7.62
CA LEU A 127 8.61 2.10 7.05
C LEU A 127 8.22 1.85 5.59
N SER A 128 7.12 2.43 5.12
CA SER A 128 6.62 2.18 3.77
C SER A 128 7.61 2.56 2.66
N PRO A 129 8.29 3.74 2.72
CA PRO A 129 9.30 4.09 1.72
C PRO A 129 10.45 3.09 1.71
N VAL A 130 10.97 2.70 2.88
CA VAL A 130 12.09 1.78 3.00
C VAL A 130 11.76 0.41 2.41
N ILE A 131 10.59 -0.13 2.72
CA ILE A 131 10.16 -1.43 2.17
C ILE A 131 9.97 -1.34 0.65
N ALA A 132 9.33 -0.27 0.16
CA ALA A 132 9.15 -0.07 -1.27
C ALA A 132 10.50 0.01 -2.00
N ASP A 133 11.44 0.74 -1.43
CA ASP A 133 12.79 0.91 -1.96
C ASP A 133 13.54 -0.42 -2.07
N ILE A 134 13.55 -1.22 -1.00
CA ILE A 134 14.17 -2.55 -0.99
C ILE A 134 13.52 -3.46 -2.04
N THR A 135 12.19 -3.48 -2.13
CA THR A 135 11.49 -4.35 -3.09
C THR A 135 11.74 -3.96 -4.53
N LEU A 136 11.79 -2.66 -4.83
CA LEU A 136 12.04 -2.16 -6.18
C LEU A 136 13.51 -2.37 -6.56
N GLN A 137 14.45 -2.09 -5.65
CA GLN A 137 15.88 -2.31 -5.90
C GLN A 137 16.21 -3.79 -6.21
N ASP A 138 15.62 -4.74 -5.47
CA ASP A 138 15.79 -6.17 -5.74
C ASP A 138 15.22 -6.58 -7.12
N LEU A 139 14.02 -6.06 -7.46
CA LEU A 139 13.41 -6.31 -8.76
C LEU A 139 14.25 -5.75 -9.89
N GLU A 140 14.74 -4.52 -9.74
CA GLU A 140 15.53 -3.81 -10.73
C GLU A 140 16.86 -4.48 -11.00
N THR A 141 17.55 -4.90 -9.93
CA THR A 141 18.82 -5.63 -10.05
C THR A 141 18.63 -6.88 -10.90
N ARG A 142 17.59 -7.67 -10.61
CA ARG A 142 17.26 -8.87 -11.40
C ARG A 142 16.79 -8.55 -12.81
N ALA A 143 16.00 -7.49 -13.00
CA ALA A 143 15.51 -7.10 -14.31
C ALA A 143 16.68 -6.70 -15.22
N VAL A 144 17.60 -5.85 -14.73
CA VAL A 144 18.77 -5.38 -15.47
C VAL A 144 19.69 -6.53 -15.86
N GLU A 145 19.85 -7.56 -15.03
CA GLU A 145 20.62 -8.77 -15.36
C GLU A 145 20.00 -9.60 -16.50
N ILE A 146 18.66 -9.62 -16.61
CA ILE A 146 17.94 -10.36 -17.66
C ILE A 146 17.95 -9.59 -18.98
N LEU A 147 18.00 -8.26 -18.94
CA LEU A 147 17.90 -7.45 -20.15
C LEU A 147 19.11 -7.68 -21.07
N PRO A 148 18.88 -7.87 -22.38
CA PRO A 148 19.95 -8.18 -23.33
C PRO A 148 20.80 -6.95 -23.71
N ILE A 149 20.65 -5.84 -23.00
CA ILE A 149 21.28 -4.56 -23.32
C ILE A 149 21.87 -3.91 -22.07
N LYS A 150 22.92 -3.13 -22.29
CA LYS A 150 23.39 -2.16 -21.31
C LYS A 150 22.50 -0.92 -21.39
N LEU A 151 21.88 -0.55 -20.27
CA LEU A 151 21.03 0.64 -20.19
C LEU A 151 21.90 1.92 -20.16
N PRO A 152 21.85 2.79 -21.18
CA PRO A 152 22.60 4.05 -21.19
C PRO A 152 22.07 5.04 -20.16
N PHE A 153 20.79 4.96 -19.81
CA PHE A 153 20.16 5.79 -18.79
C PHE A 153 19.14 4.96 -18.01
N TYR A 154 19.23 5.05 -16.69
CA TYR A 154 18.29 4.47 -15.73
C TYR A 154 18.14 5.47 -14.58
N CYS A 155 16.95 6.00 -14.39
CA CYS A 155 16.63 6.88 -13.27
C CYS A 155 15.39 6.35 -12.56
N ARG A 156 15.41 6.35 -11.24
CA ARG A 156 14.26 5.97 -10.42
C ARG A 156 13.95 7.07 -9.41
N TYR A 157 12.66 7.35 -9.27
CA TYR A 157 12.11 8.17 -8.22
C TYR A 157 10.94 7.45 -7.55
N VAL A 158 11.15 6.93 -6.35
CA VAL A 158 10.16 6.13 -5.61
C VAL A 158 9.64 4.97 -6.49
N ASP A 159 8.44 5.09 -7.04
CA ASP A 159 7.74 4.12 -7.88
C ASP A 159 7.84 4.40 -9.39
N ASP A 160 8.34 5.57 -9.80
CA ASP A 160 8.51 5.96 -11.19
C ASP A 160 9.94 5.66 -11.69
N ILE A 161 10.04 5.03 -12.87
CA ILE A 161 11.31 4.64 -13.51
C ILE A 161 11.37 5.23 -14.92
N ALA A 162 12.49 5.89 -15.25
CA ALA A 162 12.80 6.39 -16.57
C ALA A 162 13.99 5.63 -17.17
N LEU A 163 13.82 5.15 -18.41
CA LEU A 163 14.79 4.33 -19.13
C LEU A 163 15.04 4.90 -20.53
N ALA A 164 16.29 4.94 -20.97
CA ALA A 164 16.60 5.14 -22.39
C ALA A 164 16.96 3.78 -23.02
N ILE A 165 16.10 3.30 -23.92
CA ILE A 165 16.26 1.98 -24.57
C ILE A 165 15.82 2.07 -26.04
N PRO A 166 16.33 1.18 -26.93
CA PRO A 166 15.85 1.09 -28.30
C PRO A 166 14.36 0.75 -28.38
N SER A 167 13.65 1.38 -29.31
CA SER A 167 12.20 1.20 -29.49
C SER A 167 11.78 -0.25 -29.77
N SER A 168 12.69 -1.08 -30.31
CA SER A 168 12.47 -2.50 -30.54
C SER A 168 12.34 -3.32 -29.25
N LEU A 169 12.88 -2.84 -28.13
CA LEU A 169 12.95 -3.56 -26.85
C LEU A 169 11.91 -3.11 -25.83
N PHE A 170 11.09 -2.11 -26.15
CA PHE A 170 10.03 -1.58 -25.29
C PHE A 170 9.14 -2.68 -24.70
N ASN A 171 8.63 -3.57 -25.54
CA ASN A 171 7.76 -4.66 -25.10
C ASN A 171 8.53 -5.69 -24.26
N THR A 172 9.76 -6.02 -24.64
CA THR A 172 10.61 -6.97 -23.91
C THR A 172 10.90 -6.47 -22.49
N VAL A 173 11.23 -5.19 -22.33
CA VAL A 173 11.46 -4.57 -21.02
C VAL A 173 10.19 -4.62 -20.19
N LEU A 174 9.06 -4.13 -20.73
CA LEU A 174 7.79 -4.13 -20.02
C LEU A 174 7.37 -5.54 -19.58
N GLN A 175 7.53 -6.54 -20.45
CA GLN A 175 7.24 -7.94 -20.13
C GLN A 175 8.17 -8.50 -19.06
N THR A 176 9.47 -8.18 -19.12
CA THR A 176 10.46 -8.61 -18.12
C THR A 176 10.06 -8.11 -16.72
N PHE A 177 9.76 -6.81 -16.59
CA PHE A 177 9.32 -6.22 -15.32
C PHE A 177 7.99 -6.82 -14.83
N ASN A 178 7.03 -7.03 -15.73
CA ASN A 178 5.72 -7.60 -15.38
C ASN A 178 5.75 -9.10 -15.08
N SER A 179 6.84 -9.81 -15.46
CA SER A 179 7.00 -11.23 -15.17
C SER A 179 7.30 -11.54 -13.70
N PHE A 180 7.84 -10.57 -12.94
CA PHE A 180 8.31 -10.80 -11.57
C PHE A 180 7.19 -11.10 -10.58
N HIS A 181 6.03 -10.45 -10.72
CA HIS A 181 4.92 -10.70 -9.81
C HIS A 181 3.56 -10.24 -10.38
N PRO A 182 2.51 -11.08 -10.37
CA PRO A 182 1.21 -10.76 -10.99
C PRO A 182 0.49 -9.55 -10.37
N ARG A 183 0.82 -9.19 -9.12
CA ARG A 183 0.23 -8.02 -8.43
C ARG A 183 1.07 -6.74 -8.54
N LEU A 184 2.29 -6.83 -9.07
CA LEU A 184 3.18 -5.69 -9.31
C LEU A 184 3.36 -5.56 -10.82
N GLN A 185 2.53 -4.72 -11.43
CA GLN A 185 2.46 -4.56 -12.87
C GLN A 185 2.79 -3.10 -13.21
N PHE A 186 3.83 -2.95 -14.02
CA PHE A 186 4.31 -1.70 -14.57
C PHE A 186 3.52 -1.34 -15.83
N THR A 187 3.39 -0.04 -16.03
CA THR A 187 2.91 0.57 -17.27
C THR A 187 4.04 1.41 -17.83
N MET A 188 4.06 1.60 -19.15
CA MET A 188 5.13 2.32 -19.83
C MET A 188 4.54 3.40 -20.71
N GLU A 189 5.08 4.60 -20.58
CA GLU A 189 4.84 5.73 -21.46
C GLU A 189 6.05 5.93 -22.37
N LYS A 190 5.80 6.25 -23.65
CA LYS A 190 6.87 6.47 -24.63
C LYS A 190 7.07 7.97 -24.78
N GLY A 191 8.33 8.42 -24.74
CA GLY A 191 8.67 9.78 -25.09
C GLY A 191 8.33 10.09 -26.55
N THR A 192 7.97 11.34 -26.82
CA THR A 192 7.68 11.88 -28.16
C THR A 192 8.71 12.94 -28.52
N ASP A 193 9.20 12.93 -29.75
CA ASP A 193 10.12 13.95 -30.29
C ASP A 193 11.40 14.15 -29.46
N GLY A 194 11.92 13.07 -28.87
CA GLY A 194 13.13 13.11 -28.05
C GLY A 194 12.91 13.70 -26.65
N SER A 195 11.66 13.91 -26.24
CA SER A 195 11.28 14.39 -24.91
C SER A 195 10.44 13.35 -24.15
N LEU A 196 10.64 13.25 -22.84
CA LEU A 196 9.88 12.40 -21.93
C LEU A 196 9.47 13.22 -20.71
N ASN A 197 8.18 13.25 -20.41
CA ASN A 197 7.71 13.80 -19.14
C ASN A 197 7.98 12.79 -18.03
N PHE A 198 8.74 13.21 -17.02
CA PHE A 198 9.05 12.40 -15.85
C PHE A 198 8.85 13.25 -14.60
N LEU A 199 7.89 12.86 -13.76
CA LEU A 199 7.42 13.67 -12.64
C LEU A 199 6.91 15.04 -13.12
N ASP A 200 7.51 16.13 -12.65
CA ASP A 200 7.18 17.51 -13.02
C ASP A 200 8.21 18.14 -13.98
N ILE A 201 9.09 17.33 -14.59
CA ILE A 201 10.12 17.79 -15.54
C ILE A 201 10.00 17.09 -16.89
N THR A 202 10.34 17.81 -17.96
CA THR A 202 10.49 17.23 -19.30
C THR A 202 11.99 17.02 -19.55
N ILE A 203 12.36 15.76 -19.75
CA ILE A 203 13.75 15.30 -19.99
C ILE A 203 13.94 15.01 -21.47
#